data_AF-A0A6G8S8A2-F1
#
_entry.id   AF-A0A6G8S8A2-F1
#
_cell.length_a   1.000
_cell.length_b   1.000
_cell.length_c   1.000
_cell.angle_alpha   90.00
_cell.angle_beta   90.00
_cell.angle_gamma   90.00
#
_symmetry.space_group_name_H-M   'P 1'
#
loop_
_entity.id
_entity.type
_entity.pdbx_description
1 polymer ?
#
loop_
_entity_poly.entity_id
_entity_poly.type
_entity_poly.pdbx_seq_one_letter_code
_entity_poly.pdbx_strand_id
1 'polypeptide(L)'
;MNWLLVACGGAIGASLRYGAGFLMSKPQSLFPWTTWSVNLIGCLLAGIFFAFTLRYPILQHETRLFLMVGILGGFTTFSSFGLETFQLIRQDQLLIALLYAVSSVVCGVLLLALGFYVINSLLPAK
;
A
#
# COMPACT_ATOMS: atom_id res chain seq x y z
N MET A 1 -18.27 4.47 -17.98
CA MET A 1 -18.04 5.45 -16.90
C MET A 1 -16.98 5.04 -15.86
N ASN A 2 -16.57 3.77 -15.76
CA ASN A 2 -15.72 3.29 -14.65
C ASN A 2 -14.23 3.67 -14.71
N TRP A 3 -13.69 3.96 -15.89
CA TRP A 3 -12.26 4.30 -16.08
C TRP A 3 -11.88 5.65 -15.46
N LEU A 4 -12.80 6.63 -15.42
CA LEU A 4 -12.54 7.94 -14.82
C LEU A 4 -12.34 7.84 -13.31
N LEU A 5 -13.11 6.98 -12.62
CA LEU A 5 -12.92 6.73 -11.19
C LEU A 5 -11.54 6.12 -10.91
N VAL A 6 -11.14 5.13 -11.71
CA VAL A 6 -9.81 4.52 -11.58
C VAL A 6 -8.70 5.53 -11.87
N ALA A 7 -8.85 6.35 -12.92
CA ALA A 7 -7.87 7.36 -13.30
C ALA A 7 -7.73 8.47 -12.25
N CYS A 8 -8.84 9.03 -11.76
CA CYS A 8 -8.82 10.05 -10.71
C CYS A 8 -8.24 9.49 -9.40
N GLY A 9 -8.69 8.30 -8.98
CA GLY A 9 -8.12 7.63 -7.80
C GLY A 9 -6.63 7.36 -7.97
N GLY A 10 -6.22 6.83 -9.12
CA GLY A 10 -4.82 6.56 -9.45
C GLY A 10 -3.95 7.82 -9.43
N ALA A 11 -4.44 8.93 -9.99
CA ALA A 11 -3.75 10.22 -9.97
C ALA A 11 -3.54 10.71 -8.53
N ILE A 12 -4.56 10.61 -7.67
CA ILE A 12 -4.45 10.95 -6.24
C ILE A 12 -3.43 10.04 -5.56
N GLY A 13 -3.55 8.72 -5.72
CA GLY A 13 -2.65 7.75 -5.10
C GLY A 13 -1.19 7.95 -5.50
N ALA A 14 -0.92 8.08 -6.80
CA ALA A 14 0.43 8.32 -7.32
C ALA A 14 1.01 9.65 -6.83
N SER A 15 0.19 10.70 -6.75
CA SER A 15 0.61 12.00 -6.21
C SER A 15 0.94 11.92 -4.72
N LEU A 16 0.14 11.20 -3.92
CA LEU A 16 0.43 10.98 -2.50
C LEU A 16 1.72 10.19 -2.29
N ARG A 17 1.95 9.14 -3.09
CA ARG A 17 3.20 8.37 -3.05
C ARG A 17 4.41 9.22 -3.43
N TYR A 18 4.29 10.02 -4.49
CA TYR A 18 5.33 10.96 -4.89
C TYR A 18 5.60 11.99 -3.78
N GLY A 19 4.55 12.54 -3.18
CA GLY A 19 4.60 13.44 -2.02
C GLY A 19 5.33 12.84 -0.82
N ALA A 20 5.07 11.58 -0.49
CA ALA A 20 5.73 10.86 0.60
C ALA A 20 7.26 10.81 0.42
N GLY A 21 7.73 10.80 -0.83
CA GLY A 21 9.15 10.92 -1.17
C GLY A 21 9.81 12.15 -0.56
N PHE A 22 9.16 13.30 -0.56
CA PHE A 22 9.75 14.52 0.01
C PHE A 22 9.81 14.52 1.53
N LEU A 23 8.87 13.83 2.19
CA LEU A 23 8.78 13.78 3.65
C LEU A 23 9.74 12.75 4.26
N MET A 24 10.00 11.65 3.54
CA MET A 24 10.67 10.46 4.10
C MET A 24 12.01 10.15 3.45
N SER A 25 12.36 10.77 2.32
CA SER A 25 13.66 10.53 1.69
C SER A 25 14.78 11.06 2.58
N LYS A 26 15.58 10.14 3.09
CA LYS A 26 16.83 10.44 3.79
C LYS A 26 17.98 10.10 2.84
N PRO A 27 18.72 11.10 2.31
CA PRO A 27 19.77 10.88 1.30
C PRO A 27 20.86 9.89 1.71
N GLN A 28 21.06 9.70 3.01
CA GLN A 28 22.11 8.86 3.58
C GLN A 28 21.59 7.47 4.02
N SER A 29 20.29 7.20 3.92
CA SER A 29 19.73 5.91 4.32
C SER A 29 19.75 4.93 3.15
N LEU A 30 20.37 3.77 3.35
CA LEU A 30 20.34 2.68 2.38
C LEU A 30 18.96 2.01 2.30
N PHE A 31 18.16 2.08 3.37
CA PHE A 31 16.87 1.41 3.42
C PHE A 31 15.78 2.25 2.69
N PRO A 32 14.96 1.65 1.81
CA PRO A 32 13.94 2.38 1.05
C PRO A 32 12.69 2.75 1.88
N TRP A 33 12.85 3.63 2.87
CA TRP A 33 11.80 3.97 3.84
C TRP A 33 10.51 4.48 3.23
N THR A 34 10.60 5.29 2.17
CA THR A 34 9.43 5.84 1.49
C THR A 34 8.57 4.72 0.92
N THR A 35 9.14 3.89 0.04
CA THR A 35 8.43 2.79 -0.63
C THR A 35 7.93 1.75 0.35
N TRP A 36 8.75 1.41 1.35
CA TRP A 36 8.36 0.52 2.44
C TRP A 36 7.11 1.03 3.16
N SER A 37 7.11 2.29 3.58
CA SER A 37 6.03 2.86 4.39
C SER A 37 4.73 3.02 3.60
N VAL A 38 4.78 3.51 2.36
CA VAL A 38 3.56 3.65 1.53
C VAL A 38 2.92 2.30 1.24
N ASN A 39 3.72 1.25 1.01
CA ASN A 39 3.21 -0.10 0.80
C ASN A 39 2.56 -0.65 2.08
N LEU A 40 3.20 -0.51 3.24
CA LEU A 40 2.64 -0.97 4.52
C LEU A 40 1.35 -0.25 4.91
N ILE A 41 1.31 1.08 4.77
CA ILE A 41 0.09 1.87 5.00
C ILE A 41 -0.99 1.45 4.00
N GLY A 42 -0.62 1.24 2.73
CA GLY A 42 -1.55 0.77 1.71
C GLY A 42 -2.14 -0.61 2.04
N CYS A 43 -1.35 -1.55 2.54
CA CYS A 43 -1.82 -2.85 3.00
C CYS A 43 -2.82 -2.73 4.16
N LEU A 44 -2.51 -1.89 5.17
CA LEU A 44 -3.43 -1.62 6.29
C LEU A 44 -4.78 -1.08 5.78
N LEU A 45 -4.74 -0.07 4.91
CA LEU A 45 -5.94 0.54 4.32
C LEU A 45 -6.72 -0.46 3.45
N ALA A 46 -6.03 -1.34 2.72
CA ALA A 46 -6.67 -2.39 1.95
C ALA A 46 -7.48 -3.35 2.83
N GLY A 47 -6.92 -3.73 3.99
CA GLY A 47 -7.63 -4.55 4.99
C GLY A 47 -8.88 -3.87 5.55
N ILE A 48 -8.75 -2.58 5.90
CA ILE A 48 -9.86 -1.74 6.38
C ILE A 48 -10.99 -1.69 5.34
N PHE A 49 -10.67 -1.34 4.09
CA PHE A 49 -11.68 -1.24 3.03
C PHE A 49 -12.28 -2.60 2.69
N PHE A 50 -11.48 -3.67 2.74
CA PHE A 50 -11.99 -5.01 2.50
C PHE A 50 -13.08 -5.37 3.53
N ALA A 51 -12.85 -5.12 4.82
CA ALA A 51 -13.85 -5.34 5.87
C ALA A 51 -15.15 -4.54 5.60
N PHE A 52 -15.04 -3.27 5.22
CA PHE A 52 -16.22 -2.46 4.87
C PHE A 52 -16.99 -3.00 3.66
N THR A 53 -16.29 -3.45 2.61
CA THR A 53 -16.96 -4.00 1.40
C THR A 53 -17.68 -5.32 1.64
N LEU A 54 -17.24 -6.11 2.62
CA LEU A 54 -17.98 -7.32 3.06
C LEU A 54 -19.27 -6.94 3.81
N ARG A 55 -19.25 -5.85 4.57
CA ARG A 55 -20.40 -5.42 5.38
C ARG A 55 -21.43 -4.64 4.59
N TYR A 56 -21.00 -3.83 3.64
CA TYR A 56 -21.85 -2.92 2.85
C TYR A 56 -21.72 -3.23 1.36
N PRO A 57 -22.57 -4.13 0.82
CA PRO A 57 -22.54 -4.52 -0.59
C PRO A 57 -22.71 -3.33 -1.56
N ILE A 58 -23.38 -2.25 -1.11
CA ILE A 58 -23.57 -1.04 -1.91
C ILE A 58 -22.25 -0.32 -2.24
N LEU A 59 -21.17 -0.58 -1.49
CA LEU A 59 -19.83 -0.05 -1.73
C LEU A 59 -19.00 -0.91 -2.71
N GLN A 60 -19.54 -2.02 -3.23
CA GLN A 60 -18.71 -3.00 -3.94
C GLN A 60 -18.25 -2.58 -5.34
N HIS A 61 -18.94 -1.66 -6.01
CA HIS A 61 -18.64 -1.36 -7.41
C HIS A 61 -17.82 -0.08 -7.59
N GLU A 62 -18.43 1.10 -7.47
CA GLU A 62 -17.74 2.36 -7.75
C GLU A 62 -16.70 2.71 -6.67
N THR A 63 -17.03 2.53 -5.40
CA THR A 63 -16.11 2.80 -4.28
C THR A 63 -14.90 1.88 -4.32
N ARG A 64 -15.07 0.60 -4.68
CA ARG A 64 -13.96 -0.34 -4.87
C ARG A 64 -13.03 0.10 -6.00
N LEU A 65 -13.60 0.53 -7.14
CA LEU A 65 -12.80 1.01 -8.27
C LEU A 65 -12.03 2.28 -7.92
N PHE A 66 -12.67 3.26 -7.27
CA PHE A 66 -12.02 4.51 -6.89
C PHE A 66 -10.97 4.31 -5.79
N LEU A 67 -11.32 3.64 -4.69
CA LEU A 67 -10.43 3.52 -3.52
C LEU A 67 -9.40 2.39 -3.66
N MET A 68 -9.83 1.16 -4.01
CA MET A 68 -8.93 0.00 -4.01
C MET A 68 -8.12 -0.07 -5.30
N VAL A 69 -8.77 0.06 -6.46
CA VAL A 69 -8.07 -0.01 -7.75
C VAL A 69 -7.36 1.30 -8.07
N GLY A 70 -8.03 2.43 -7.87
CA GLY A 70 -7.48 3.77 -8.11
C GLY A 70 -6.47 4.19 -7.04
N ILE A 71 -6.96 4.70 -5.90
CA ILE A 71 -6.11 5.32 -4.87
C ILE A 71 -5.05 4.35 -4.36
N LEU A 72 -5.44 3.19 -3.83
CA LEU A 72 -4.48 2.24 -3.27
C LEU A 72 -3.56 1.66 -4.34
N GLY A 73 -4.08 1.41 -5.55
CA GLY A 73 -3.26 0.96 -6.68
C GLY A 73 -2.21 1.98 -7.11
N GLY A 74 -2.52 3.28 -7.09
CA GLY A 74 -1.55 4.35 -7.38
C GLY A 74 -0.59 4.68 -6.22
N PHE A 75 -1.10 4.56 -4.99
CA PHE A 75 -0.37 4.86 -3.76
C PHE A 75 0.67 3.79 -3.39
N THR A 76 0.39 2.53 -3.69
CA THR A 76 1.33 1.42 -3.48
C THR A 76 2.10 1.12 -4.77
N THR A 77 3.24 0.44 -4.65
CA THR A 77 4.08 0.11 -5.82
C THR A 77 4.93 -1.13 -5.58
N PHE A 78 4.73 -2.15 -6.42
CA PHE A 78 5.60 -3.33 -6.45
C PHE A 78 6.82 -3.12 -7.35
N SER A 79 6.71 -2.30 -8.40
CA SER A 79 7.81 -2.05 -9.33
C SER A 79 8.95 -1.27 -8.67
N SER A 80 8.65 -0.24 -7.87
CA SER A 80 9.67 0.49 -7.10
C SER A 80 10.33 -0.43 -6.07
N PHE A 81 9.54 -1.23 -5.35
CA PHE A 81 10.03 -2.24 -4.42
C PHE A 81 11.04 -3.20 -5.08
N GLY A 82 10.70 -3.75 -6.26
CA GLY A 82 11.58 -4.67 -6.99
C GLY A 82 12.87 -4.00 -7.48
N LEU A 83 12.77 -2.77 -8.00
CA LEU A 83 13.93 -2.01 -8.47
C LEU A 83 14.89 -1.66 -7.33
N GLU A 84 14.37 -1.19 -6.20
CA GLU A 84 15.17 -0.88 -5.01
C GLU A 84 15.81 -2.14 -4.41
N THR A 85 15.07 -3.25 -4.35
CA THR A 85 15.62 -4.54 -3.90
C THR A 85 16.76 -5.00 -4.80
N PHE A 86 16.58 -4.91 -6.13
CA PHE A 86 17.62 -5.25 -7.09
C PHE A 86 18.85 -4.32 -7.01
N GLN A 87 18.63 -3.03 -6.78
CA GLN A 87 19.72 -2.07 -6.57
C GLN A 87 20.54 -2.39 -5.31
N LEU A 88 19.88 -2.74 -4.19
CA LEU A 88 20.57 -3.17 -2.98
C LEU A 88 21.43 -4.42 -3.22
N ILE A 89 20.91 -5.40 -3.96
CA ILE A 89 21.69 -6.58 -4.36
C ILE A 89 22.89 -6.19 -5.23
N ARG A 90 22.71 -5.27 -6.18
CA ARG A 90 23.78 -4.80 -7.06
C ARG A 90 24.87 -4.00 -6.33
N GLN A 91 24.54 -3.41 -5.20
CA GLN A 91 25.46 -2.66 -4.33
C GLN A 91 26.06 -3.52 -3.20
N ASP A 92 25.96 -4.85 -3.32
CA ASP A 92 26.43 -5.83 -2.32
C ASP A 92 25.78 -5.69 -0.93
N GLN A 93 24.62 -5.03 -0.84
CA GLN A 93 23.84 -4.83 0.39
C GLN A 93 22.81 -5.95 0.62
N LEU A 94 23.25 -7.21 0.54
CA LEU A 94 22.36 -8.38 0.58
C LEU A 94 21.50 -8.46 1.85
N LEU A 95 22.08 -8.15 3.01
CA LEU A 95 21.34 -8.16 4.28
C LEU A 95 20.19 -7.14 4.28
N ILE A 96 20.44 -5.93 3.77
CA ILE A 96 19.42 -4.86 3.70
C ILE A 96 18.36 -5.24 2.67
N ALA A 97 18.75 -5.79 1.51
CA ALA A 97 17.82 -6.28 0.50
C ALA A 97 16.87 -7.34 1.06
N LEU A 98 17.40 -8.32 1.80
CA LEU A 98 16.63 -9.38 2.43
C LEU A 98 15.66 -8.83 3.48
N LEU A 99 16.16 -7.95 4.37
CA LEU A 99 15.32 -7.31 5.39
C LEU A 99 14.22 -6.48 4.75
N TYR A 100 14.51 -5.72 3.70
CA TYR A 100 13.53 -4.92 2.97
C TYR A 100 12.46 -5.80 2.32
N ALA A 101 12.86 -6.86 1.62
CA ALA A 101 11.95 -7.79 0.97
C ALA A 101 11.05 -8.53 1.95
N VAL A 102 11.64 -9.16 2.96
CA VAL A 102 10.91 -9.97 3.95
C VAL A 102 9.99 -9.08 4.78
N SER A 103 10.47 -7.94 5.28
CA SER A 103 9.63 -7.04 6.07
C SER A 103 8.48 -6.44 5.25
N SER A 104 8.71 -6.07 3.99
CA SER A 104 7.63 -5.54 3.12
C SER A 104 6.49 -6.55 2.96
N VAL A 105 6.81 -7.82 2.73
CA VAL A 105 5.81 -8.88 2.54
C VAL A 105 5.16 -9.27 3.86
N VAL A 106 5.94 -9.61 4.88
CA VAL A 106 5.43 -10.12 6.16
C VAL A 106 4.63 -9.03 6.88
N CYS A 107 5.21 -7.84 7.06
CA CYS A 107 4.51 -6.75 7.73
C CYS A 107 3.31 -6.28 6.90
N GLY A 108 3.39 -6.31 5.56
CA GLY A 108 2.29 -5.94 4.68
C GLY A 108 1.06 -6.84 4.91
N VAL A 109 1.25 -8.17 4.90
CA VAL A 109 0.16 -9.12 5.16
C VAL A 109 -0.37 -8.98 6.59
N LEU A 110 0.51 -8.81 7.58
CA LEU A 110 0.10 -8.61 8.97
C LEU A 110 -0.73 -7.33 9.15
N LEU A 111 -0.34 -6.21 8.53
CA LEU A 111 -1.07 -4.96 8.61
C LEU A 111 -2.41 -5.02 7.87
N LEU A 112 -2.48 -5.70 6.74
CA LEU A 112 -3.75 -5.97 6.07
C LEU A 112 -4.69 -6.77 6.98
N ALA A 113 -4.20 -7.87 7.56
CA ALA A 113 -4.98 -8.68 8.48
C ALA A 113 -5.44 -7.86 9.70
N LEU A 114 -4.53 -7.07 10.28
CA LEU A 114 -4.84 -6.17 11.39
C LEU A 114 -5.96 -5.20 11.02
N GLY A 115 -5.83 -4.49 9.90
CA GLY A 115 -6.84 -3.53 9.42
C GLY A 115 -8.20 -4.19 9.21
N PHE A 116 -8.20 -5.39 8.64
CA PHE A 116 -9.41 -6.17 8.45
C PHE A 116 -10.08 -6.56 9.77
N TYR A 117 -9.35 -7.23 10.67
CA TYR A 117 -9.93 -7.77 11.91
C TYR A 117 -10.33 -6.67 12.89
N VAL A 118 -9.56 -5.59 13.00
CA VAL A 118 -9.91 -4.43 13.85
C VAL A 118 -11.24 -3.84 13.40
N ILE A 119 -11.39 -3.51 12.12
CA ILE A 119 -12.63 -2.94 11.60
C ILE A 119 -13.79 -3.92 11.69
N ASN A 120 -13.56 -5.19 11.37
CA ASN A 120 -14.59 -6.21 11.45
C ASN A 120 -15.11 -6.40 12.90
N SER A 121 -14.25 -6.25 13.90
CA SER A 121 -14.65 -6.33 15.32
C SER A 121 -15.44 -5.10 15.81
N LEU A 122 -15.17 -3.93 15.24
CA LEU A 122 -15.85 -2.68 15.59
C LEU A 122 -17.21 -2.52 14.89
N LEU A 123 -17.39 -3.16 13.73
CA LEU A 123 -18.66 -3.15 13.04
C LEU A 123 -19.66 -4.01 13.82
N PRO A 124 -20.80 -3.44 14.28
CA PRO A 124 -21.75 -4.18 15.10
C PRO A 124 -22.25 -5.40 14.33
N ALA A 125 -22.32 -6.55 15.02
CA ALA A 125 -22.95 -7.75 14.48
C ALA A 125 -24.38 -7.42 14.03
N LYS A 126 -24.80 -7.98 12.89
CA LYS A 126 -26.20 -7.88 12.45
C LYS A 126 -26.95 -9.01 13.11
#